data_AF-A0A931ZPN4-F1
#
_entry.id   AF-A0A931ZPN4-F1
#
_cell.length_a   1.000
_cell.length_b   1.000
_cell.length_c   1.000
_cell.angle_alpha   90.00
_cell.angle_beta   90.00
_cell.angle_gamma   90.00
#
_symmetry.space_group_name_H-M   'P 1'
#
loop_
_entity.id
_entity.type
_entity.pdbx_description
1 polymer ?
#
loop_
_entity_poly.entity_id
_entity_poly.type
_entity_poly.pdbx_seq_one_letter_code
_entity_poly.pdbx_strand_id
1 'polypeptide(L)'
;MKLMDWDLFGKWTGDDHRSLISALGEENARAVKSGQLVLKVTKPATETEPGEFVLEEPVRPMFDSHGRRIPPQGMKAKAVDANRSFYLDQPKLDFGSRLARFAEHFGCGTFMSADEFEGRFVEILRWLATDLLTANLPINGVVLPLALPKMQIDDLGQFTEVKLLAAVKRAYEQQFPGRNFKNYRAGKLAKQVKVVADSHNRLLRKLAEGPVVLGYSPNCLQGFSIPADREQMNTLPDDLLLCGVIEPAAALTTYSDVLARDYQTPGLDCAAVQWQSREFSLYFRAYDSALEFDHRPLPAYGNSSGGLSVLG
;
A
#
# COMPACT_ATOMS: atom_id res chain seq x y z
N MET A 1 4.58 21.74 -24.07
CA MET A 1 4.89 22.65 -22.96
C MET A 1 5.12 24.03 -23.55
N LYS A 2 4.35 25.04 -23.13
CA LYS A 2 4.42 26.40 -23.69
C LYS A 2 5.09 27.31 -22.65
N LEU A 3 6.25 27.85 -23.00
CA LEU A 3 6.98 28.84 -22.20
C LEU A 3 6.33 30.22 -22.41
N MET A 4 6.22 31.00 -21.34
CA MET A 4 5.64 32.35 -21.37
C MET A 4 6.47 33.32 -20.53
N ASP A 5 6.62 34.54 -21.02
CA ASP A 5 7.40 35.61 -20.39
C ASP A 5 6.68 36.17 -19.14
N TRP A 6 7.43 36.45 -18.08
CA TRP A 6 6.95 37.05 -16.83
C TRP A 6 6.26 38.40 -17.04
N ASP A 7 6.71 39.18 -18.02
CA ASP A 7 6.17 40.50 -18.32
C ASP A 7 4.73 40.45 -18.85
N LEU A 8 4.28 39.28 -19.33
CA LEU A 8 2.89 39.07 -19.77
C LEU A 8 1.88 39.05 -18.62
N PHE A 9 2.32 38.84 -17.38
CA PHE A 9 1.41 38.52 -16.27
C PHE A 9 1.14 39.69 -15.30
N GLY A 10 1.96 40.73 -15.23
CA GLY A 10 1.70 41.90 -14.37
C GLY A 10 1.52 41.59 -12.86
N LYS A 11 1.09 42.57 -12.06
CA LYS A 11 0.84 42.38 -10.61
C LYS A 11 -0.48 41.64 -10.38
N TRP A 12 -0.42 40.37 -9.99
CA TRP A 12 -1.60 39.54 -9.66
C TRP A 12 -2.15 39.82 -8.26
N THR A 13 -3.47 39.83 -8.14
CA THR A 13 -4.22 39.55 -6.90
C THR A 13 -5.05 38.28 -7.13
N GLY A 14 -5.38 37.55 -6.06
CA GLY A 14 -5.95 36.19 -6.12
C GLY A 14 -7.31 36.01 -6.82
N ASP A 15 -7.91 37.06 -7.40
CA ASP A 15 -9.30 37.05 -7.88
C ASP A 15 -9.49 37.28 -9.41
N ASP A 16 -8.45 37.51 -10.22
CA ASP A 16 -8.64 37.94 -11.62
C ASP A 16 -8.60 36.84 -12.69
N HIS A 17 -9.71 36.11 -12.84
CA HIS A 17 -9.91 35.14 -13.92
C HIS A 17 -9.78 35.75 -15.33
N ARG A 18 -10.11 37.03 -15.51
CA ARG A 18 -10.01 37.73 -16.81
C ARG A 18 -8.55 37.97 -17.22
N SER A 19 -7.69 38.32 -16.26
CA SER A 19 -6.25 38.48 -16.50
C SER A 19 -5.61 37.17 -16.92
N LEU A 20 -6.09 36.06 -16.34
CA LEU A 20 -5.71 34.69 -16.71
C LEU A 20 -6.11 34.35 -18.16
N ILE A 21 -7.33 34.70 -18.59
CA ILE A 21 -7.80 34.50 -19.98
C ILE A 21 -6.99 35.36 -20.97
N SER A 22 -6.73 36.61 -20.62
CA SER A 22 -5.96 37.53 -21.47
C SER A 22 -4.54 37.06 -21.71
N ALA A 23 -3.90 36.44 -20.71
CA ALA A 23 -2.51 35.99 -20.79
C ALA A 23 -2.38 34.57 -21.39
N LEU A 24 -3.26 33.63 -21.01
CA LEU A 24 -3.12 32.21 -21.36
C LEU A 24 -3.98 31.77 -22.56
N GLY A 25 -4.98 32.57 -22.93
CA GLY A 25 -6.10 32.14 -23.77
C GLY A 25 -7.18 31.43 -22.95
N GLU A 26 -8.41 31.45 -23.45
CA GLU A 26 -9.60 30.98 -22.71
C GLU A 26 -9.52 29.49 -22.32
N GLU A 27 -9.01 28.65 -23.21
CA GLU A 27 -8.85 27.21 -22.97
C GLU A 27 -7.88 26.92 -21.82
N ASN A 28 -6.67 27.50 -21.87
CA ASN A 28 -5.66 27.31 -20.83
C ASN A 28 -6.08 27.95 -19.50
N ALA A 29 -6.75 29.10 -19.53
CA ALA A 29 -7.26 29.73 -18.31
C ALA A 29 -8.36 28.89 -17.65
N ARG A 30 -9.23 28.24 -18.44
CA ARG A 30 -10.17 27.23 -17.94
C ARG A 30 -9.44 26.01 -17.39
N ALA A 31 -8.40 25.53 -18.07
CA ALA A 31 -7.60 24.39 -17.62
C ALA A 31 -6.83 24.67 -16.30
N VAL A 32 -6.30 25.88 -16.12
CA VAL A 32 -5.69 26.29 -14.84
C VAL A 32 -6.75 26.40 -13.75
N LYS A 33 -7.90 27.02 -14.05
CA LYS A 33 -9.01 27.14 -13.08
C LYS A 33 -9.62 25.79 -12.68
N SER A 34 -9.62 24.80 -13.58
CA SER A 34 -10.12 23.45 -13.32
C SER A 34 -9.08 22.53 -12.66
N GLY A 35 -7.83 22.98 -12.47
CA GLY A 35 -6.73 22.17 -11.95
C GLY A 35 -6.23 21.11 -12.94
N GLN A 36 -6.44 21.31 -14.24
CA GLN A 36 -5.82 20.52 -15.32
C GLN A 36 -4.41 21.00 -15.64
N LEU A 37 -4.10 22.28 -15.41
CA LEU A 37 -2.76 22.86 -15.54
C LEU A 37 -2.41 23.65 -14.29
N VAL A 38 -1.12 23.73 -13.97
CA VAL A 38 -0.55 24.62 -12.96
C VAL A 38 0.47 25.54 -13.59
N LEU A 39 0.55 26.76 -13.07
CA LEU A 39 1.52 27.75 -13.47
C LEU A 39 2.76 27.60 -12.59
N LYS A 40 3.88 27.19 -13.16
CA LYS A 40 5.15 27.08 -12.45
C LYS A 40 6.08 28.19 -12.86
N VAL A 41 6.66 28.87 -11.86
CA VAL A 41 7.67 29.90 -12.09
C VAL A 41 9.04 29.23 -12.12
N THR A 42 9.71 29.33 -13.25
CA THR A 42 11.14 29.00 -13.31
C THR A 42 11.92 30.24 -12.87
N LYS A 43 12.72 30.09 -11.81
CA LYS A 43 13.62 31.17 -11.39
C LYS A 43 14.69 31.34 -12.45
N PRO A 44 14.95 32.58 -12.92
CA PRO A 44 16.05 32.83 -13.83
C PRO A 44 17.40 32.49 -13.19
N ALA A 45 18.40 32.15 -14.01
CA ALA A 45 19.74 31.82 -13.54
C ALA A 45 20.47 33.01 -12.90
N THR A 46 20.00 34.23 -13.17
CA THR A 46 20.50 35.50 -12.64
C THR A 46 19.34 36.47 -12.34
N GLU A 47 19.53 37.43 -11.43
CA GLU A 47 18.50 38.44 -11.10
C GLU A 47 18.12 39.39 -12.25
N THR A 48 18.82 39.30 -13.38
CA THR A 48 18.68 40.19 -14.55
C THR A 48 17.89 39.60 -15.71
N GLU A 49 17.55 38.31 -15.67
CA GLU A 49 16.71 37.69 -16.70
C GLU A 49 15.23 37.69 -16.26
N PRO A 50 14.26 37.91 -17.17
CA PRO A 50 12.87 37.68 -16.87
C PRO A 50 12.66 36.21 -16.48
N GLY A 51 11.89 35.94 -15.42
CA GLY A 51 11.47 34.57 -15.12
C GLY A 51 10.56 34.03 -16.22
N GLU A 52 10.48 32.71 -16.38
CA GLU A 52 9.51 32.12 -17.31
C GLU A 52 8.43 31.39 -16.53
N PHE A 53 7.19 31.58 -16.97
CA PHE A 53 6.07 30.75 -16.55
C PHE A 53 5.92 29.56 -17.49
N VAL A 54 5.78 28.40 -16.89
CA VAL A 54 5.50 27.16 -17.59
C VAL A 54 4.13 26.66 -17.17
N LEU A 55 3.26 26.42 -18.14
CA LEU A 55 2.08 25.60 -17.91
C LEU A 55 2.50 24.13 -17.93
N GLU A 56 2.39 23.51 -16.76
CA GLU A 56 2.64 22.09 -16.56
C GLU A 56 1.34 21.42 -16.13
N GLU A 57 1.16 20.14 -16.47
CA GLU A 57 0.12 19.36 -15.82
C GLU A 57 0.49 19.20 -14.33
N PRO A 58 -0.45 19.39 -13.40
CA PRO A 58 -0.15 19.17 -12.00
C PRO A 58 0.24 17.71 -11.81
N VAL A 59 1.34 17.49 -11.09
CA VAL A 59 1.61 16.16 -10.57
C VAL A 59 0.48 15.82 -9.60
N ARG A 60 -0.31 14.80 -9.94
CA ARG A 60 -1.43 14.33 -9.13
C ARG A 60 -0.93 13.18 -8.26
N PRO A 61 -0.74 13.38 -6.95
CA PRO A 61 -0.33 12.31 -6.06
C PRO A 61 -1.29 11.12 -6.19
N MET A 62 -0.76 9.91 -6.14
CA MET A 62 -1.60 8.72 -6.09
C MET A 62 -2.15 8.47 -4.69
N PHE A 63 -1.49 8.98 -3.65
CA PHE A 63 -1.88 8.83 -2.26
C PHE A 63 -2.18 10.19 -1.64
N ASP A 64 -3.20 10.25 -0.78
CA ASP A 64 -3.64 11.46 -0.09
C ASP A 64 -2.70 11.82 1.08
N SER A 65 -3.01 12.90 1.79
CA SER A 65 -2.25 13.36 2.96
C SER A 65 -2.29 12.42 4.17
N HIS A 66 -2.94 11.27 4.06
CA HIS A 66 -2.98 10.20 5.07
C HIS A 66 -2.37 8.90 4.54
N GLY A 67 -1.68 8.94 3.39
CA GLY A 67 -1.10 7.77 2.73
C GLY A 67 -2.14 6.81 2.14
N ARG A 68 -3.40 7.23 2.01
CA ARG A 68 -4.47 6.43 1.40
C ARG A 68 -4.52 6.68 -0.10
N ARG A 69 -4.69 5.64 -0.90
CA ARG A 69 -4.86 5.73 -2.35
C ARG A 69 -6.06 6.62 -2.70
N ILE A 70 -5.81 7.60 -3.55
CA ILE A 70 -6.85 8.44 -4.17
C ILE A 70 -7.53 7.60 -5.28
N PRO A 71 -8.87 7.47 -5.28
CA PRO A 71 -9.56 6.77 -6.36
C PRO A 71 -9.22 7.36 -7.73
N PRO A 72 -8.77 6.56 -8.72
CA PRO A 72 -8.48 7.06 -10.05
C PRO A 72 -9.77 7.48 -10.75
N GLN A 73 -9.65 8.44 -11.67
CA GLN A 73 -10.77 8.90 -12.47
C GLN A 73 -11.38 7.73 -13.26
N GLY A 74 -12.70 7.60 -13.20
CA GLY A 74 -13.42 6.56 -13.94
C GLY A 74 -13.46 5.18 -13.28
N MET A 75 -12.96 5.04 -12.05
CA MET A 75 -13.09 3.80 -11.27
C MET A 75 -14.57 3.41 -11.12
N LYS A 76 -14.90 2.15 -11.45
CA LYS A 76 -16.28 1.64 -11.46
C LYS A 76 -16.64 0.88 -10.18
N ALA A 77 -15.67 0.16 -9.60
CA ALA A 77 -15.89 -0.61 -8.39
C ALA A 77 -16.17 0.31 -7.19
N LYS A 78 -16.86 -0.23 -6.18
CA LYS A 78 -17.33 0.56 -5.04
C LYS A 78 -16.17 0.90 -4.10
N ALA A 79 -16.20 2.10 -3.58
CA ALA A 79 -15.40 2.54 -2.43
C ALA A 79 -16.30 3.33 -1.48
N VAL A 80 -15.92 3.33 -0.21
CA VAL A 80 -16.48 4.18 0.84
C VAL A 80 -15.34 4.97 1.50
N ASP A 81 -15.68 5.96 2.30
CA ASP A 81 -14.69 6.66 3.09
C ASP A 81 -14.03 5.72 4.11
N ALA A 82 -12.73 5.91 4.33
CA ALA A 82 -12.02 5.20 5.38
C ALA A 82 -12.55 5.64 6.75
N ASN A 83 -12.97 4.67 7.56
CA ASN A 83 -13.32 4.91 8.95
C ASN A 83 -12.04 5.15 9.75
N ARG A 84 -11.78 6.43 10.08
CA ARG A 84 -10.57 6.86 10.78
C ARG A 84 -10.46 6.35 12.22
N SER A 85 -11.51 5.77 12.78
CA SER A 85 -11.43 5.06 14.07
C SER A 85 -10.67 3.73 13.97
N PHE A 86 -10.43 3.24 12.75
CA PHE A 86 -9.58 2.09 12.48
C PHE A 86 -8.28 2.56 11.86
N TYR A 87 -7.18 2.46 12.61
CA TYR A 87 -5.92 3.10 12.26
C TYR A 87 -4.71 2.25 12.67
N LEU A 88 -3.58 2.59 12.07
CA LEU A 88 -2.27 2.00 12.35
C LEU A 88 -1.29 3.14 12.58
N ASP A 89 -0.36 2.92 13.50
CA ASP A 89 0.76 3.82 13.75
C ASP A 89 2.04 3.16 13.26
N GLN A 90 2.93 3.96 12.67
CA GLN A 90 4.26 3.48 12.30
C GLN A 90 5.03 3.12 13.58
N PRO A 91 5.44 1.85 13.78
CA PRO A 91 6.21 1.47 14.96
C PRO A 91 7.65 2.00 14.85
N LYS A 92 8.32 2.09 16.00
CA LYS A 92 9.79 2.16 15.99
C LYS A 92 10.35 0.91 15.34
N LEU A 93 11.20 1.08 14.34
CA LEU A 93 11.81 -0.03 13.61
C LEU A 93 13.03 -0.56 14.34
N ASP A 94 13.06 -1.89 14.52
CA ASP A 94 14.20 -2.67 14.97
C ASP A 94 14.31 -3.88 14.03
N PHE A 95 15.09 -3.73 12.96
CA PHE A 95 15.17 -4.71 11.89
C PHE A 95 15.64 -6.08 12.41
N GLY A 96 16.61 -6.11 13.33
CA GLY A 96 17.13 -7.33 13.91
C GLY A 96 16.09 -8.09 14.72
N SER A 97 15.37 -7.40 15.62
CA SER A 97 14.31 -8.00 16.42
C SER A 97 13.13 -8.49 15.55
N ARG A 98 12.71 -7.69 14.57
CA ARG A 98 11.61 -8.04 13.66
C ARG A 98 11.96 -9.24 12.78
N LEU A 99 13.17 -9.27 12.23
CA LEU A 99 13.67 -10.39 11.45
C LEU A 99 13.78 -11.67 12.29
N ALA A 100 14.35 -11.58 13.49
CA ALA A 100 14.48 -12.72 14.41
C ALA A 100 13.12 -13.29 14.80
N ARG A 101 12.16 -12.43 15.13
CA ARG A 101 10.78 -12.82 15.47
C ARG A 101 10.10 -13.56 14.31
N PHE A 102 10.22 -13.04 13.09
CA PHE A 102 9.68 -13.73 11.92
C PHE A 102 10.36 -15.10 11.75
N ALA A 103 11.70 -15.15 11.79
CA ALA A 103 12.46 -16.37 11.59
C ALA A 103 12.13 -17.47 12.61
N GLU A 104 11.99 -17.10 13.89
CA GLU A 104 11.59 -17.97 14.99
C GLU A 104 10.20 -18.55 14.75
N HIS A 105 9.19 -17.69 14.56
CA HIS A 105 7.81 -18.14 14.46
C HIS A 105 7.49 -18.78 13.13
N PHE A 106 8.15 -18.40 12.03
CA PHE A 106 8.00 -19.05 10.74
C PHE A 106 8.80 -20.36 10.65
N GLY A 107 9.90 -20.48 11.41
CA GLY A 107 10.71 -21.69 11.48
C GLY A 107 11.65 -21.87 10.28
N CYS A 108 12.23 -20.77 9.78
CA CYS A 108 13.15 -20.80 8.62
C CYS A 108 14.64 -20.62 8.98
N GLY A 109 14.98 -20.43 10.26
CA GLY A 109 16.35 -20.15 10.67
C GLY A 109 16.85 -18.81 10.12
N THR A 110 18.17 -18.62 10.09
CA THR A 110 18.78 -17.40 9.53
C THR A 110 18.79 -17.47 8.01
N PHE A 111 18.22 -16.48 7.34
CA PHE A 111 18.18 -16.39 5.87
C PHE A 111 18.62 -15.02 5.32
N MET A 112 18.88 -14.05 6.20
CA MET A 112 19.24 -12.67 5.89
C MET A 112 19.88 -12.06 7.14
N SER A 113 20.78 -11.08 6.96
CA SER A 113 21.30 -10.28 8.09
C SER A 113 20.42 -9.05 8.36
N ALA A 114 20.48 -8.48 9.57
CA ALA A 114 19.75 -7.26 9.88
C ALA A 114 20.18 -6.08 8.99
N ASP A 115 21.47 -5.95 8.72
CA ASP A 115 22.03 -4.88 7.88
C ASP A 115 21.57 -5.01 6.41
N GLU A 116 21.52 -6.24 5.88
CA GLU A 116 20.98 -6.50 4.53
C GLU A 116 19.48 -6.16 4.46
N PHE A 117 18.72 -6.55 5.49
CA PHE A 117 17.29 -6.25 5.56
C PHE A 117 17.02 -4.74 5.61
N GLU A 118 17.73 -4.03 6.48
CA GLU A 118 17.63 -2.57 6.61
C GLU A 118 18.03 -1.88 5.30
N GLY A 119 19.18 -2.24 4.72
CA GLY A 119 19.68 -1.65 3.50
C GLY A 119 18.68 -1.78 2.34
N ARG A 120 18.14 -2.97 2.09
CA ARG A 120 17.14 -3.19 1.03
C ARG A 120 15.84 -2.43 1.28
N PHE A 121 15.39 -2.36 2.53
CA PHE A 121 14.18 -1.61 2.85
C PHE A 121 14.36 -0.08 2.73
N VAL A 122 15.54 0.45 3.09
CA VAL A 122 15.86 1.86 2.91
C VAL A 122 15.83 2.26 1.42
N GLU A 123 16.26 1.38 0.52
CA GLU A 123 16.14 1.62 -0.93
C GLU A 123 14.66 1.67 -1.38
N ILE A 124 13.80 0.82 -0.85
CA ILE A 124 12.34 0.87 -1.11
C ILE A 124 11.76 2.21 -0.64
N LEU A 125 12.11 2.65 0.57
CA LEU A 125 11.64 3.94 1.08
C LEU A 125 12.16 5.11 0.25
N ARG A 126 13.42 5.05 -0.20
CA ARG A 126 13.99 6.08 -1.09
C ARG A 126 13.23 6.14 -2.40
N TRP A 127 13.00 5.00 -3.06
CA TRP A 127 12.22 4.93 -4.29
C TRP A 127 10.83 5.56 -4.10
N LEU A 128 10.10 5.11 -3.08
CA LEU A 128 8.76 5.63 -2.75
C LEU A 128 8.75 7.14 -2.50
N ALA A 129 9.77 7.67 -1.81
CA ALA A 129 9.85 9.08 -1.43
C ALA A 129 10.32 10.01 -2.56
N THR A 130 11.07 9.49 -3.55
CA THR A 130 11.59 10.29 -4.67
C THR A 130 10.59 10.50 -5.80
N ASP A 131 9.57 9.63 -5.92
CA ASP A 131 8.49 9.80 -6.89
C ASP A 131 7.32 10.60 -6.28
N LEU A 132 7.04 11.77 -6.86
CA LEU A 132 5.95 12.66 -6.43
C LEU A 132 4.57 11.99 -6.48
N LEU A 133 4.39 10.94 -7.28
CA LEU A 133 3.16 10.16 -7.33
C LEU A 133 2.98 9.29 -6.08
N THR A 134 4.07 8.74 -5.53
CA THR A 134 4.04 7.78 -4.42
C THR A 134 4.49 8.36 -3.08
N ALA A 135 5.15 9.52 -3.05
CA ALA A 135 5.80 10.08 -1.88
C ALA A 135 4.91 10.18 -0.64
N ASN A 136 3.60 10.42 -0.82
CA ASN A 136 2.66 10.48 0.28
C ASN A 136 2.47 9.14 1.02
N LEU A 137 2.80 8.01 0.39
CA LEU A 137 2.70 6.69 1.01
C LEU A 137 3.68 6.51 2.18
N PRO A 138 5.02 6.68 2.02
CA PRO A 138 5.94 6.59 3.15
C PRO A 138 5.94 7.84 4.06
N ILE A 139 5.52 9.02 3.55
CA ILE A 139 5.51 10.25 4.36
C ILE A 139 4.33 10.27 5.34
N ASN A 140 3.15 9.86 4.89
CA ASN A 140 1.91 10.00 5.65
C ASN A 140 1.22 8.67 5.98
N GLY A 141 1.67 7.57 5.39
CA GLY A 141 1.14 6.23 5.60
C GLY A 141 2.06 5.36 6.46
N VAL A 142 1.60 4.15 6.76
CA VAL A 142 2.39 3.13 7.44
C VAL A 142 3.05 2.25 6.39
N VAL A 143 4.38 2.10 6.48
CA VAL A 143 5.17 1.19 5.63
C VAL A 143 6.02 0.30 6.54
N LEU A 144 5.68 -0.98 6.60
CA LEU A 144 6.33 -1.97 7.45
C LEU A 144 7.36 -2.77 6.65
N PRO A 145 8.62 -2.86 7.12
CA PRO A 145 9.61 -3.72 6.48
C PRO A 145 9.28 -5.19 6.74
N LEU A 146 9.22 -6.00 5.68
CA LEU A 146 9.12 -7.45 5.75
C LEU A 146 10.30 -8.11 5.05
N ALA A 147 10.85 -9.14 5.68
CA ALA A 147 11.83 -10.02 5.06
C ALA A 147 11.24 -11.42 4.97
N LEU A 148 11.28 -12.00 3.78
CA LEU A 148 10.74 -13.32 3.49
C LEU A 148 11.87 -14.23 2.99
N PRO A 149 12.04 -15.44 3.52
CA PRO A 149 12.98 -16.41 2.99
C PRO A 149 12.54 -16.86 1.59
N LYS A 150 13.44 -17.56 0.91
CA LYS A 150 13.08 -18.31 -0.30
C LYS A 150 11.94 -19.29 0.02
N MET A 151 10.88 -19.29 -0.80
CA MET A 151 9.73 -20.18 -0.65
C MET A 151 9.37 -20.78 -2.01
N GLN A 152 9.19 -22.10 -2.02
CA GLN A 152 8.59 -22.83 -3.14
C GLN A 152 7.15 -23.17 -2.74
N ILE A 153 6.18 -22.66 -3.49
CA ILE A 153 4.76 -22.70 -3.13
C ILE A 153 3.99 -23.33 -4.30
N ASP A 154 3.71 -24.62 -4.19
CA ASP A 154 2.94 -25.36 -5.20
C ASP A 154 1.43 -25.17 -5.02
N ASP A 155 0.96 -25.28 -3.77
CA ASP A 155 -0.43 -25.05 -3.38
C ASP A 155 -0.47 -23.93 -2.34
N LEU A 156 -0.85 -22.73 -2.79
CA LEU A 156 -0.91 -21.55 -1.93
C LEU A 156 -1.86 -21.75 -0.74
N GLY A 157 -2.96 -22.48 -0.91
CA GLY A 157 -3.92 -22.73 0.15
C GLY A 157 -3.35 -23.66 1.23
N GLN A 158 -2.73 -24.76 0.81
CA GLN A 158 -2.05 -25.68 1.74
C GLN A 158 -0.88 -24.98 2.45
N PHE A 159 -0.07 -24.22 1.71
CA PHE A 159 1.03 -23.44 2.27
C PHE A 159 0.54 -22.41 3.30
N THR A 160 -0.58 -21.74 2.99
CA THR A 160 -1.20 -20.79 3.92
C THR A 160 -1.55 -21.47 5.23
N GLU A 161 -2.24 -22.61 5.19
CA GLU A 161 -2.67 -23.30 6.40
C GLU A 161 -1.50 -23.83 7.24
N VAL A 162 -0.58 -24.55 6.60
CA VAL A 162 0.47 -25.31 7.28
C VAL A 162 1.63 -24.42 7.72
N LYS A 163 1.95 -23.37 6.96
CA LYS A 163 3.11 -22.50 7.23
C LYS A 163 2.68 -21.13 7.74
N LEU A 164 1.94 -20.37 6.94
CA LEU A 164 1.63 -18.97 7.25
C LEU A 164 0.77 -18.84 8.51
N LEU A 165 -0.40 -19.49 8.56
CA LEU A 165 -1.33 -19.37 9.69
C LEU A 165 -0.77 -20.01 10.96
N ALA A 166 0.03 -21.08 10.83
CA ALA A 166 0.73 -21.68 11.96
C ALA A 166 1.75 -20.71 12.58
N ALA A 167 2.48 -19.94 11.76
CA ALA A 167 3.40 -18.90 12.23
C ALA A 167 2.67 -17.73 12.88
N VAL A 168 1.60 -17.24 12.24
CA VAL A 168 0.73 -16.18 12.78
C VAL A 168 0.19 -16.57 14.15
N LYS A 169 -0.31 -17.80 14.31
CA LYS A 169 -0.82 -18.32 15.58
C LYS A 169 0.24 -18.22 16.69
N ARG A 170 1.44 -18.76 16.44
CA ARG A 170 2.54 -18.75 17.41
C ARG A 170 2.91 -17.32 17.83
N ALA A 171 3.13 -16.45 16.85
CA ALA A 171 3.52 -15.08 17.08
C ALA A 171 2.45 -14.30 17.87
N TYR A 172 1.19 -14.42 17.46
CA TYR A 172 0.06 -13.71 18.06
C TYR A 172 -0.18 -14.13 19.52
N GLU A 173 -0.25 -15.44 19.78
CA GLU A 173 -0.53 -15.94 21.13
C GLU A 173 0.63 -15.70 22.11
N GLN A 174 1.87 -15.63 21.60
CA GLN A 174 3.01 -15.19 22.39
C GLN A 174 2.97 -13.68 22.67
N GLN A 175 2.57 -12.86 21.70
CA GLN A 175 2.46 -11.41 21.87
C GLN A 175 1.37 -11.03 22.86
N PHE A 176 0.26 -11.76 22.86
CA PHE A 176 -0.92 -11.46 23.66
C PHE A 176 -1.34 -12.69 24.49
N PRO A 177 -0.66 -12.95 25.63
CA PRO A 177 -1.03 -14.05 26.52
C PRO A 177 -2.51 -13.98 26.91
N GLY A 178 -3.22 -15.10 26.74
CA GLY A 178 -4.66 -15.21 27.03
C GLY A 178 -5.59 -14.84 25.86
N ARG A 179 -5.07 -14.32 24.75
CA ARG A 179 -5.83 -14.19 23.49
C ARG A 179 -5.59 -15.39 22.58
N ASN A 180 -6.53 -15.67 21.68
CA ASN A 180 -6.47 -16.83 20.79
C ASN A 180 -6.49 -16.43 19.31
N PHE A 181 -5.73 -17.16 18.49
CA PHE A 181 -5.88 -17.09 17.04
C PHE A 181 -6.92 -18.12 16.56
N LYS A 182 -7.89 -17.67 15.76
CA LYS A 182 -8.96 -18.51 15.22
C LYS A 182 -8.88 -18.60 13.70
N ASN A 183 -8.56 -19.78 13.19
CA ASN A 183 -8.67 -20.09 11.77
C ASN A 183 -10.05 -20.71 11.48
N TYR A 184 -10.99 -19.90 10.98
CA TYR A 184 -12.33 -20.37 10.62
C TYR A 184 -12.35 -21.19 9.32
N ARG A 185 -11.24 -21.24 8.58
CA ARG A 185 -11.06 -22.01 7.34
C ARG A 185 -10.17 -23.24 7.51
N ALA A 186 -9.89 -23.66 8.74
CA ALA A 186 -9.07 -24.83 9.03
C ALA A 186 -9.55 -26.08 8.28
N GLY A 187 -8.62 -26.75 7.59
CA GLY A 187 -8.87 -27.94 6.77
C GLY A 187 -9.55 -27.66 5.43
N LYS A 188 -9.72 -26.40 5.03
CA LYS A 188 -10.50 -26.01 3.83
C LYS A 188 -9.73 -25.16 2.82
N LEU A 189 -8.42 -24.93 3.03
CA LEU A 189 -7.64 -24.05 2.18
C LEU A 189 -6.96 -24.76 1.00
N ALA A 190 -6.53 -26.01 1.17
CA ALA A 190 -5.79 -26.76 0.14
C ALA A 190 -6.53 -26.76 -1.21
N LYS A 191 -5.84 -26.31 -2.27
CA LYS A 191 -6.35 -26.16 -3.64
C LYS A 191 -7.57 -25.24 -3.80
N GLN A 192 -7.96 -24.50 -2.75
CA GLN A 192 -9.13 -23.61 -2.75
C GLN A 192 -8.75 -22.12 -2.87
N VAL A 193 -7.46 -21.79 -2.81
CA VAL A 193 -6.96 -20.41 -2.91
C VAL A 193 -6.35 -20.18 -4.29
N LYS A 194 -6.90 -19.22 -5.02
CA LYS A 194 -6.45 -18.85 -6.37
C LYS A 194 -5.92 -17.43 -6.40
N VAL A 195 -4.72 -17.24 -6.96
CA VAL A 195 -4.19 -15.90 -7.27
C VAL A 195 -4.93 -15.32 -8.46
N VAL A 196 -5.36 -14.06 -8.33
CA VAL A 196 -6.11 -13.34 -9.38
C VAL A 196 -5.53 -11.97 -9.73
N ALA A 197 -4.47 -11.54 -9.05
CA ALA A 197 -3.69 -10.36 -9.42
C ALA A 197 -2.31 -10.79 -9.95
N ASP A 198 -1.93 -10.31 -11.13
CA ASP A 198 -0.63 -10.66 -11.73
C ASP A 198 0.56 -10.16 -10.90
N SER A 199 0.40 -9.02 -10.24
CA SER A 199 1.41 -8.48 -9.32
C SER A 199 1.76 -9.46 -8.18
N HIS A 200 0.80 -10.23 -7.68
CA HIS A 200 1.09 -11.25 -6.67
C HIS A 200 1.79 -12.49 -7.27
N ASN A 201 1.56 -12.84 -8.54
CA ASN A 201 2.35 -13.87 -9.23
C ASN A 201 3.83 -13.46 -9.39
N ARG A 202 4.12 -12.15 -9.50
CA ARG A 202 5.50 -11.66 -9.49
C ARG A 202 6.19 -11.89 -8.15
N LEU A 203 5.49 -11.66 -7.03
CA LEU A 203 6.01 -12.00 -5.69
C LEU A 203 6.33 -13.49 -5.59
N LEU A 204 5.41 -14.37 -6.00
CA LEU A 204 5.63 -15.83 -5.96
C LEU A 204 6.86 -16.25 -6.75
N ARG A 205 7.07 -15.68 -7.95
CA ARG A 205 8.29 -15.92 -8.75
C ARG A 205 9.56 -15.46 -8.02
N LYS A 206 9.53 -14.28 -7.39
CA LYS A 206 10.68 -13.76 -6.63
C LYS A 206 11.02 -14.60 -5.40
N LEU A 207 10.02 -15.03 -4.66
CA LEU A 207 10.19 -15.95 -3.52
C LEU A 207 10.76 -17.30 -3.96
N ALA A 208 10.42 -17.78 -5.16
CA ALA A 208 10.99 -19.00 -5.71
C ALA A 208 12.47 -18.86 -6.10
N GLU A 209 12.95 -17.64 -6.40
CA GLU A 209 14.34 -17.34 -6.73
C GLU A 209 15.22 -17.23 -5.47
N GLY A 210 14.78 -16.48 -4.46
CA GLY A 210 15.56 -16.23 -3.24
C GLY A 210 14.83 -15.41 -2.17
N PRO A 211 15.54 -14.95 -1.13
CA PRO A 211 14.98 -14.07 -0.11
C PRO A 211 14.52 -12.71 -0.67
N VAL A 212 13.37 -12.24 -0.19
CA VAL A 212 12.73 -11.01 -0.65
C VAL A 212 12.57 -10.03 0.52
N VAL A 213 12.83 -8.75 0.27
CA VAL A 213 12.45 -7.65 1.17
C VAL A 213 11.28 -6.89 0.55
N LEU A 214 10.27 -6.58 1.37
CA LEU A 214 9.10 -5.82 0.98
C LEU A 214 8.92 -4.59 1.87
N GLY A 215 8.44 -3.50 1.26
CA GLY A 215 7.78 -2.43 2.00
C GLY A 215 6.27 -2.62 1.97
N TYR A 216 5.68 -3.03 3.09
CA TYR A 216 4.25 -3.37 3.19
C TYR A 216 3.43 -2.21 3.76
N SER A 217 2.44 -1.75 2.99
CA SER A 217 1.50 -0.68 3.34
C SER A 217 0.10 -1.24 3.61
N PRO A 218 -0.20 -1.65 4.85
CA PRO A 218 -1.42 -2.42 5.20
C PRO A 218 -2.74 -1.68 5.02
N ASN A 219 -2.78 -0.36 5.23
CA ASN A 219 -4.02 0.43 5.29
C ASN A 219 -4.18 1.44 4.14
N CYS A 220 -3.28 1.46 3.16
CA CYS A 220 -3.31 2.43 2.07
C CYS A 220 -4.53 2.28 1.15
N LEU A 221 -5.20 1.12 1.14
CA LEU A 221 -6.44 0.88 0.39
C LEU A 221 -7.68 0.79 1.30
N GLN A 222 -7.67 1.45 2.46
CA GLN A 222 -8.79 1.33 3.39
C GLN A 222 -10.09 1.91 2.81
N GLY A 223 -11.20 1.19 2.94
CA GLY A 223 -12.51 1.62 2.44
C GLY A 223 -12.79 1.27 0.98
N PHE A 224 -11.85 0.67 0.26
CA PHE A 224 -12.10 0.13 -1.07
C PHE A 224 -12.76 -1.26 -0.95
N SER A 225 -13.58 -1.62 -1.95
CA SER A 225 -14.00 -3.02 -2.13
C SER A 225 -12.86 -3.82 -2.75
N ILE A 226 -12.84 -5.14 -2.57
CA ILE A 226 -11.78 -5.98 -3.19
C ILE A 226 -11.74 -5.86 -4.72
N PRO A 227 -12.86 -5.73 -5.45
CA PRO A 227 -12.85 -5.39 -6.87
C PRO A 227 -12.23 -4.02 -7.14
N ALA A 228 -12.44 -3.04 -6.27
CA ALA A 228 -11.79 -1.74 -6.38
C ALA A 228 -10.30 -1.84 -6.12
N ASP A 229 -9.85 -2.59 -5.10
CA ASP A 229 -8.42 -2.85 -4.87
C ASP A 229 -7.73 -3.44 -6.10
N ARG A 230 -8.40 -4.35 -6.81
CA ARG A 230 -7.90 -4.92 -8.06
C ARG A 230 -7.92 -3.92 -9.21
N GLU A 231 -8.97 -3.11 -9.32
CA GLU A 231 -9.10 -2.07 -10.35
C GLU A 231 -8.05 -0.96 -10.20
N GLN A 232 -7.67 -0.63 -8.96
CA GLN A 232 -6.62 0.34 -8.64
C GLN A 232 -5.29 -0.01 -9.31
N MET A 233 -4.98 -1.30 -9.40
CA MET A 233 -3.74 -1.80 -9.99
C MET A 233 -3.56 -1.40 -11.46
N ASN A 234 -4.64 -1.09 -12.18
CA ASN A 234 -4.56 -0.63 -13.58
C ASN A 234 -3.87 0.73 -13.73
N THR A 235 -3.71 1.47 -12.64
CA THR A 235 -3.17 2.84 -12.63
C THR A 235 -1.96 3.00 -11.71
N LEU A 236 -1.60 1.97 -10.95
CA LEU A 236 -0.47 2.00 -10.04
C LEU A 236 0.82 1.60 -10.80
N PRO A 237 1.99 2.12 -10.38
CA PRO A 237 3.28 1.64 -10.85
C PRO A 237 3.39 0.12 -10.72
N ASP A 238 4.04 -0.52 -11.69
CA ASP A 238 4.22 -1.96 -11.70
C ASP A 238 4.99 -2.47 -10.46
N ASP A 239 5.84 -1.65 -9.85
CA ASP A 239 6.59 -2.04 -8.65
C ASP A 239 5.71 -2.21 -7.41
N LEU A 240 4.49 -1.66 -7.42
CA LEU A 240 3.48 -1.89 -6.38
C LEU A 240 2.72 -3.19 -6.63
N LEU A 241 2.59 -3.99 -5.60
CA LEU A 241 1.90 -5.26 -5.60
C LEU A 241 0.63 -5.20 -4.77
N LEU A 242 -0.43 -5.82 -5.27
CA LEU A 242 -1.63 -6.05 -4.49
C LEU A 242 -1.38 -7.22 -3.53
N CYS A 243 -1.72 -7.04 -2.25
CA CYS A 243 -1.40 -8.06 -1.27
C CYS A 243 -2.34 -9.27 -1.38
N GLY A 244 -1.76 -10.45 -1.26
CA GLY A 244 -2.46 -11.72 -1.11
C GLY A 244 -2.47 -12.16 0.34
N VAL A 245 -2.33 -13.47 0.55
CA VAL A 245 -2.29 -14.07 1.89
C VAL A 245 -0.88 -14.04 2.53
N ILE A 246 0.18 -13.89 1.73
CA ILE A 246 1.56 -14.00 2.18
C ILE A 246 1.95 -12.77 3.00
N GLU A 247 1.73 -11.58 2.44
CA GLU A 247 2.14 -10.30 2.99
C GLU A 247 1.48 -10.02 4.35
N PRO A 248 0.13 -10.06 4.50
CA PRO A 248 -0.50 -9.84 5.80
C PRO A 248 -0.15 -10.94 6.81
N ALA A 249 0.02 -12.20 6.41
CA ALA A 249 0.39 -13.26 7.35
C ALA A 249 1.84 -13.12 7.84
N ALA A 250 2.77 -12.78 6.96
CA ALA A 250 4.15 -12.49 7.34
C ALA A 250 4.23 -11.24 8.22
N ALA A 251 3.47 -10.20 7.86
CA ALA A 251 3.38 -8.99 8.66
C ALA A 251 2.77 -9.25 10.04
N LEU A 252 1.71 -10.04 10.16
CA LEU A 252 1.11 -10.41 11.44
C LEU A 252 2.04 -11.27 12.30
N THR A 253 2.91 -12.07 11.69
CA THR A 253 3.95 -12.83 12.39
C THR A 253 5.02 -11.88 12.96
N THR A 254 5.36 -10.84 12.21
CA THR A 254 6.45 -9.88 12.53
C THR A 254 6.00 -8.74 13.45
N TYR A 255 4.75 -8.28 13.27
CA TYR A 255 4.17 -7.06 13.84
C TYR A 255 2.81 -7.33 14.49
N SER A 256 2.67 -8.43 15.24
CA SER A 256 1.42 -8.75 15.93
C SER A 256 0.97 -7.61 16.85
N ASP A 257 1.92 -6.90 17.46
CA ASP A 257 1.72 -5.71 18.30
C ASP A 257 1.08 -4.52 17.57
N VAL A 258 1.28 -4.41 16.26
CA VAL A 258 0.77 -3.31 15.41
C VAL A 258 -0.50 -3.74 14.68
N LEU A 259 -0.48 -4.91 14.06
CA LEU A 259 -1.50 -5.40 13.13
C LEU A 259 -2.57 -6.29 13.78
N ALA A 260 -2.44 -6.57 15.08
CA ALA A 260 -3.43 -7.34 15.83
C ALA A 260 -3.66 -6.80 17.25
N ARG A 261 -3.54 -5.47 17.43
CA ARG A 261 -3.61 -4.81 18.74
C ARG A 261 -4.98 -4.95 19.41
N ASP A 262 -6.05 -4.65 18.68
CA ASP A 262 -7.41 -4.51 19.23
C ASP A 262 -8.46 -4.46 18.10
N TYR A 263 -9.74 -4.29 18.47
CA TYR A 263 -10.82 -4.12 17.51
C TYR A 263 -10.65 -2.91 16.58
N GLN A 264 -9.94 -1.86 16.99
CA GLN A 264 -9.70 -0.65 16.19
C GLN A 264 -8.54 -0.82 15.20
N THR A 265 -8.01 -2.03 15.05
CA THR A 265 -7.04 -2.34 14.00
C THR A 265 -7.77 -2.63 12.68
N PRO A 266 -7.40 -2.01 11.54
CA PRO A 266 -8.03 -2.31 10.26
C PRO A 266 -7.97 -3.80 9.90
N GLY A 267 -9.05 -4.32 9.32
CA GLY A 267 -9.05 -5.65 8.71
C GLY A 267 -8.12 -5.72 7.50
N LEU A 268 -7.37 -6.81 7.37
CA LEU A 268 -6.39 -7.01 6.29
C LEU A 268 -6.98 -7.95 5.25
N ASP A 269 -7.44 -7.41 4.13
CA ASP A 269 -7.93 -8.20 3.01
C ASP A 269 -6.79 -8.78 2.18
N CYS A 270 -6.97 -10.01 1.74
CA CYS A 270 -6.07 -10.68 0.81
C CYS A 270 -6.55 -10.46 -0.63
N ALA A 271 -6.66 -9.20 -1.07
CA ALA A 271 -7.36 -8.81 -2.29
C ALA A 271 -6.81 -9.45 -3.58
N ALA A 272 -5.52 -9.84 -3.60
CA ALA A 272 -4.90 -10.54 -4.72
C ALA A 272 -5.34 -12.01 -4.90
N VAL A 273 -6.10 -12.57 -3.96
CA VAL A 273 -6.59 -13.96 -4.04
C VAL A 273 -8.12 -14.06 -3.99
N GLN A 274 -8.62 -15.19 -4.47
CA GLN A 274 -9.99 -15.67 -4.32
C GLN A 274 -10.00 -16.97 -3.54
N TRP A 275 -11.08 -17.20 -2.78
CA TRP A 275 -11.30 -18.45 -2.08
C TRP A 275 -12.59 -19.11 -2.58
N GLN A 276 -12.47 -20.30 -3.18
CA GLN A 276 -13.53 -21.14 -3.75
C GLN A 276 -14.35 -20.53 -4.92
N SER A 277 -14.74 -19.26 -4.83
CA SER A 277 -15.53 -18.57 -5.84
C SER A 277 -15.03 -17.15 -6.07
N ARG A 278 -15.59 -16.47 -7.08
CA ARG A 278 -15.31 -15.06 -7.36
C ARG A 278 -15.95 -14.09 -6.36
N GLU A 279 -16.79 -14.59 -5.46
CA GLU A 279 -17.56 -13.80 -4.50
C GLU A 279 -16.86 -13.66 -3.16
N PHE A 280 -15.78 -14.42 -2.94
CA PHE A 280 -15.08 -14.45 -1.67
C PHE A 280 -13.59 -14.25 -1.83
N SER A 281 -13.03 -13.57 -0.85
CA SER A 281 -11.59 -13.53 -0.59
C SER A 281 -11.33 -13.86 0.88
N LEU A 282 -10.06 -13.92 1.25
CA LEU A 282 -9.60 -14.20 2.60
C LEU A 282 -9.25 -12.89 3.31
N TYR A 283 -9.31 -12.89 4.63
CA TYR A 283 -8.93 -11.74 5.42
C TYR A 283 -8.45 -12.13 6.82
N PHE A 284 -7.73 -11.21 7.44
CA PHE A 284 -7.44 -11.22 8.87
C PHE A 284 -8.19 -10.09 9.57
N ARG A 285 -8.64 -10.33 10.80
CA ARG A 285 -9.28 -9.29 11.62
C ARG A 285 -8.96 -9.45 13.09
N ALA A 286 -8.53 -8.34 13.68
CA ALA A 286 -8.29 -8.25 15.11
C ALA A 286 -9.56 -7.86 15.87
N TYR A 287 -9.64 -8.37 17.08
CA TYR A 287 -10.63 -8.05 18.10
C TYR A 287 -9.88 -7.93 19.44
N ASP A 288 -10.55 -7.39 20.45
CA ASP A 288 -9.92 -7.18 21.77
C ASP A 288 -9.45 -8.49 22.45
N SER A 289 -10.02 -9.63 22.06
CA SER A 289 -9.73 -10.94 22.65
C SER A 289 -9.18 -11.99 21.66
N ALA A 290 -9.15 -11.70 20.36
CA ALA A 290 -8.80 -12.68 19.34
C ALA A 290 -8.30 -12.06 18.04
N LEU A 291 -7.54 -12.84 17.28
CA LEU A 291 -7.24 -12.60 15.88
C LEU A 291 -7.91 -13.68 15.06
N GLU A 292 -8.67 -13.31 14.04
CA GLU A 292 -9.42 -14.23 13.20
C GLU A 292 -8.85 -14.25 11.78
N PHE A 293 -8.84 -15.44 11.19
CA PHE A 293 -8.64 -15.65 9.76
C PHE A 293 -9.88 -16.34 9.20
N ASP A 294 -10.52 -15.71 8.22
CA ASP A 294 -11.71 -16.22 7.58
C ASP A 294 -11.80 -15.73 6.12
N HIS A 295 -12.92 -16.02 5.47
CA HIS A 295 -13.32 -15.50 4.20
C HIS A 295 -14.44 -14.46 4.35
N ARG A 296 -14.58 -13.55 3.39
CA ARG A 296 -15.71 -12.63 3.37
C ARG A 296 -16.14 -12.26 1.95
N PRO A 297 -17.40 -11.80 1.79
CA PRO A 297 -17.86 -11.17 0.56
C PRO A 297 -16.99 -9.98 0.17
N LEU A 298 -17.15 -9.49 -1.06
CA LEU A 298 -16.31 -8.45 -1.62
C LEU A 298 -16.80 -6.97 -1.53
N PRO A 299 -17.75 -6.53 -0.67
CA PRO A 299 -18.16 -5.14 -0.66
C PRO A 299 -17.08 -4.25 -0.02
N ALA A 300 -17.25 -2.94 -0.16
CA ALA A 300 -16.38 -1.95 0.46
C ALA A 300 -16.66 -1.85 1.96
N TYR A 301 -15.59 -1.90 2.77
CA TYR A 301 -15.67 -1.73 4.22
C TYR A 301 -14.71 -0.63 4.66
N GLY A 302 -15.23 0.43 5.27
CA GLY A 302 -14.43 1.57 5.74
C GLY A 302 -13.35 1.20 6.77
N ASN A 303 -13.41 0.01 7.37
CA ASN A 303 -12.48 -0.49 8.37
C ASN A 303 -11.62 -1.66 7.88
N SER A 304 -11.45 -1.83 6.57
CA SER A 304 -10.58 -2.88 6.02
C SER A 304 -9.88 -2.40 4.76
N SER A 305 -8.76 -3.04 4.44
CA SER A 305 -7.90 -2.67 3.31
C SER A 305 -7.26 -3.89 2.67
N GLY A 306 -7.19 -3.90 1.33
CA GLY A 306 -6.40 -4.86 0.54
C GLY A 306 -4.89 -4.73 0.66
N GLY A 307 -4.39 -3.60 1.15
CA GLY A 307 -2.96 -3.30 1.28
C GLY A 307 -2.18 -3.30 -0.04
N LEU A 308 -1.01 -2.68 -0.02
CA LEU A 308 -0.02 -2.75 -1.11
C LEU A 308 1.34 -3.15 -0.55
N SER A 309 2.19 -3.74 -1.38
CA SER A 309 3.60 -3.92 -1.06
C SER A 309 4.51 -3.48 -2.21
N VAL A 310 5.75 -3.14 -1.92
CA VAL A 310 6.78 -2.83 -2.92
C VAL A 310 7.90 -3.85 -2.80
N LEU A 311 8.39 -4.37 -3.93
CA LEU A 311 9.57 -5.24 -3.98
C LEU A 311 10.87 -4.42 -3.94
N GLY A 312 11.83 -4.82 -3.09
CA GLY A 312 13.22 -4.36 -3.15
C GLY A 312 14.22 -5.50 -3.29
#